data_AF-A0A7V7D0P7-F1
#
_entry.id   AF-A0A7V7D0P7-F1
#
_cell.length_a   1.000
_cell.length_b   1.000
_cell.length_c   1.000
_cell.angle_alpha   90.00
_cell.angle_beta   90.00
_cell.angle_gamma   90.00
#
_symmetry.space_group_name_H-M   'P 1'
#
loop_
_entity.id
_entity.type
_entity.pdbx_description
1 polymer ?
#
loop_
_entity_poly.entity_id
_entity_poly.type
_entity_poly.pdbx_seq_one_letter_code
_entity_poly.pdbx_strand_id
1 'polypeptide(L)'
;LDYVKGYPPLINDVEVADVVRRCAEAAVGKERVFEPEPSMGGEDMAYFLERSKGCYFFLGVGREGCASLHNSRFDFNEEALLSGIETFCRIAWELLK
;
A
#
# COMPACT_ATOMS: atom_id res chain seq x y z
N LEU A 1 -14.85 17.99 27.97
CA LEU A 1 -14.41 17.80 26.58
C LEU A 1 -14.50 16.32 26.33
N ASP A 2 -15.37 15.88 25.42
CA ASP A 2 -15.49 14.47 25.09
C ASP A 2 -14.57 14.20 23.90
N TYR A 3 -13.44 13.52 24.17
CA TYR A 3 -12.47 13.15 23.15
C TYR A 3 -12.72 11.71 22.72
N VAL A 4 -13.00 11.52 21.42
CA VAL A 4 -13.07 10.19 20.81
C VAL A 4 -11.75 9.94 20.11
N LYS A 5 -11.01 8.93 20.59
CA LYS A 5 -9.74 8.52 19.98
C LYS A 5 -10.01 7.90 18.60
N GLY A 6 -9.32 8.39 17.59
CA GLY A 6 -9.35 7.84 16.23
C GLY A 6 -8.47 6.59 16.07
N TYR A 7 -8.18 6.23 14.82
CA TYR A 7 -7.31 5.09 14.50
C TYR A 7 -5.86 5.31 14.99
N PRO A 8 -5.16 4.25 15.43
CA PRO A 8 -3.72 4.32 15.70
C PRO A 8 -2.95 4.58 14.39
N PRO A 9 -1.67 4.97 14.48
CA PRO A 9 -0.83 5.06 13.29
C PRO A 9 -0.66 3.69 12.64
N LEU A 10 -0.76 3.64 11.30
CA LEU A 10 -0.44 2.44 10.54
C LEU A 10 1.08 2.32 10.44
N ILE A 11 1.66 1.30 11.07
CA ILE A 11 3.10 1.04 11.06
C ILE A 11 3.36 -0.30 10.37
N ASN A 12 4.14 -0.27 9.29
CA ASN A 12 4.59 -1.46 8.59
C ASN A 12 5.71 -2.16 9.36
N ASP A 13 5.70 -3.49 9.36
CA ASP A 13 6.83 -4.29 9.82
C ASP A 13 7.97 -4.21 8.80
N VAL A 14 9.19 -3.92 9.25
CA VAL A 14 10.36 -3.69 8.38
C VAL A 14 10.71 -4.93 7.56
N GLU A 15 10.63 -6.13 8.14
CA GLU A 15 10.98 -7.38 7.46
C GLU A 15 9.95 -7.71 6.37
N VAL A 16 8.66 -7.54 6.67
CA VAL A 16 7.59 -7.74 5.69
C VAL A 16 7.62 -6.67 4.60
N ALA A 17 7.90 -5.41 4.94
CA ALA A 17 8.03 -4.32 3.97
C ALA A 17 9.18 -4.59 2.99
N ASP A 18 10.30 -5.15 3.45
CA ASP A 18 11.41 -5.56 2.60
C ASP A 18 11.04 -6.70 1.64
N VAL A 19 10.24 -7.68 2.09
CA VAL A 19 9.68 -8.71 1.21
C VAL A 19 8.79 -8.09 0.14
N VAL A 20 7.85 -7.23 0.54
CA VAL A 20 6.92 -6.54 -0.37
C VAL A 20 7.70 -5.72 -1.41
N ARG A 21 8.72 -4.98 -0.99
CA ARG A 21 9.59 -4.21 -1.89
C ARG A 21 10.24 -5.10 -2.94
N ARG A 22 10.90 -6.21 -2.55
CA ARG A 22 11.53 -7.14 -3.51
C ARG A 22 10.50 -7.74 -4.49
N CYS A 23 9.32 -8.12 -3.99
CA CYS A 23 8.25 -8.66 -4.83
C CYS A 23 7.72 -7.62 -5.83
N ALA A 24 7.54 -6.37 -5.38
CA ALA A 24 7.13 -5.26 -6.24
C ALA A 24 8.20 -4.93 -7.29
N GLU A 25 9.48 -4.87 -6.91
CA GLU A 25 10.60 -4.64 -7.85
C GLU A 25 10.63 -5.73 -8.94
N ALA A 26 10.36 -6.99 -8.57
CA ALA A 26 10.27 -8.09 -9.51
C ALA A 26 9.01 -8.06 -10.40
N ALA A 27 7.92 -7.42 -9.95
CA ALA A 27 6.68 -7.29 -10.69
C ALA A 27 6.71 -6.12 -11.69
N VAL A 28 7.23 -4.96 -11.28
CA VAL A 28 7.11 -3.71 -12.04
C VAL A 28 8.45 -3.09 -12.47
N GLY A 29 9.57 -3.66 -12.05
CA GLY A 29 10.90 -3.07 -12.25
C GLY A 29 11.31 -2.16 -11.09
N LYS A 30 12.60 -2.18 -10.76
CA LYS A 30 13.15 -1.47 -9.58
C LYS A 30 12.95 0.04 -9.67
N GLU A 31 13.02 0.60 -10.86
CA GLU A 31 12.85 2.03 -11.12
C GLU A 31 11.42 2.54 -10.86
N ARG A 32 10.45 1.63 -10.73
CA ARG A 32 9.04 1.96 -10.46
C ARG A 32 8.63 1.75 -9.01
N VAL A 33 9.58 1.38 -8.15
CA VAL A 33 9.36 1.18 -6.71
C VAL A 33 10.16 2.21 -5.95
N PHE A 34 9.48 2.94 -5.08
CA PHE A 34 10.08 3.99 -4.25
C PHE A 34 9.47 3.96 -2.85
N GLU A 35 10.23 4.47 -1.89
CA GLU A 35 9.76 4.66 -0.52
C GLU A 35 8.91 5.93 -0.48
N PRO A 36 7.62 5.84 -0.09
CA PRO A 36 6.77 7.01 0.01
C PRO A 36 7.05 7.77 1.32
N GLU A 37 6.80 9.07 1.31
CA GLU A 37 6.73 9.85 2.55
C GLU A 37 5.53 9.38 3.41
N PRO A 38 5.63 9.46 4.75
CA PRO A 38 4.50 9.19 5.63
C PRO A 38 3.28 10.07 5.30
N SER A 39 2.10 9.45 5.26
CA SER A 39 0.83 10.15 5.03
C SER A 39 0.16 10.54 6.34
N MET A 40 -0.56 11.66 6.34
CA MET A 40 -1.44 12.08 7.44
C MET A 40 -2.84 11.46 7.36
N GLY A 41 -3.10 10.58 6.38
CA GLY A 41 -4.36 9.84 6.25
C GLY A 41 -4.56 8.83 7.38
N GLY A 42 -5.81 8.61 7.79
CA GLY A 42 -6.18 7.56 8.75
C GLY A 42 -6.64 6.30 8.02
N GLU A 43 -6.11 5.14 8.43
CA GLU A 43 -6.40 3.83 7.82
C GLU A 43 -6.63 2.78 8.93
N ASP A 44 -7.71 2.01 8.82
CA ASP A 44 -8.10 1.06 9.87
C ASP A 44 -7.30 -0.25 9.82
N MET A 45 -6.60 -0.51 8.71
CA MET A 45 -5.57 -1.57 8.62
C MET A 45 -4.50 -1.45 9.72
N ALA A 46 -4.33 -0.27 10.33
CA ALA A 46 -3.47 -0.08 11.48
C ALA A 46 -3.77 -1.06 12.63
N TYR A 47 -5.05 -1.38 12.88
CA TYR A 47 -5.43 -2.33 13.93
C TYR A 47 -4.99 -3.77 13.62
N PHE A 48 -4.93 -4.15 12.35
CA PHE A 48 -4.41 -5.46 11.95
C PHE A 48 -2.89 -5.52 12.16
N LEU A 49 -2.19 -4.44 11.80
CA LEU A 49 -0.73 -4.37 11.93
C LEU A 49 -0.25 -4.24 13.38
N GLU A 50 -1.10 -3.77 14.31
CA GLU A 50 -0.82 -3.85 15.75
C GLU A 50 -0.81 -5.30 16.28
N ARG A 51 -1.40 -6.25 15.54
CA ARG A 51 -1.59 -7.65 15.98
C ARG A 51 -0.76 -8.67 15.20
N SER A 52 -0.41 -8.35 13.97
CA SER A 52 0.38 -9.23 13.10
C SER A 52 1.39 -8.42 12.32
N LYS A 53 2.55 -9.02 12.07
CA LYS A 53 3.49 -8.49 11.08
C LYS A 53 2.78 -8.38 9.73
N GLY A 54 2.95 -7.25 9.05
CA GLY A 54 2.32 -6.97 7.78
C GLY A 54 2.86 -5.69 7.15
N CYS A 55 2.49 -5.46 5.91
CA CYS A 55 2.85 -4.26 5.16
C CYS A 55 1.64 -3.79 4.34
N TYR A 56 1.27 -2.53 4.55
CA TYR A 56 0.33 -1.77 3.73
C TYR A 56 1.13 -0.86 2.81
N PHE A 57 0.88 -0.93 1.50
CA PHE A 57 1.63 -0.20 0.50
C PHE A 57 0.70 0.43 -0.53
N PHE A 58 1.18 1.50 -1.17
CA PHE A 58 0.44 2.17 -2.23
C PHE A 58 0.72 1.50 -3.58
N LEU A 59 -0.33 1.36 -4.39
CA LEU A 59 -0.23 1.09 -5.81
C LEU A 59 -0.46 2.40 -6.57
N GLY A 60 0.49 2.77 -7.44
CA GLY A 60 0.34 3.95 -8.29
C GLY A 60 -0.76 3.73 -9.32
N VAL A 61 -1.92 4.37 -9.13
CA VAL A 61 -3.08 4.26 -10.04
C VAL A 61 -3.42 5.58 -10.74
N GLY A 62 -2.61 6.62 -10.54
CA GLY A 62 -2.81 7.94 -11.12
C GLY A 62 -2.53 7.97 -12.63
N ARG A 63 -3.20 8.90 -13.31
CA ARG A 63 -2.92 9.31 -14.70
C ARG A 63 -2.95 10.83 -14.78
N GLU A 64 -2.34 11.41 -15.81
CA GLU A 64 -2.32 12.85 -15.96
C GLU A 64 -3.75 13.43 -15.93
N GLY A 65 -3.98 14.44 -15.09
CA GLY A 65 -5.28 15.08 -14.93
C GLY A 65 -6.31 14.30 -14.10
N CYS A 66 -5.98 13.16 -13.48
CA CYS A 66 -6.93 12.46 -12.59
C CYS A 66 -7.12 13.20 -11.26
N ALA A 67 -8.35 13.15 -10.72
CA ALA A 67 -8.62 13.68 -9.38
C ALA A 67 -8.09 12.73 -8.29
N SER A 68 -7.78 13.27 -7.12
CA SER A 68 -7.31 12.50 -5.95
C SER A 68 -8.43 11.68 -5.30
N LEU A 69 -8.04 10.73 -4.44
CA LEU A 69 -8.95 10.01 -3.54
C LEU A 69 -9.89 10.96 -2.79
N HIS A 70 -11.13 10.52 -2.55
CA HIS A 70 -12.25 11.30 -1.99
C HIS A 70 -12.83 12.42 -2.88
N ASN A 71 -12.37 12.57 -4.12
CA ASN A 71 -13.01 13.47 -5.08
C ASN A 71 -14.13 12.73 -5.86
N SER A 72 -15.25 13.41 -6.15
CA SER A 72 -16.35 12.82 -6.95
C SER A 72 -16.00 12.52 -8.41
N ARG A 73 -14.89 13.07 -8.90
CA ARG A 73 -14.31 12.79 -10.22
C ARG A 73 -13.11 11.84 -10.16
N PHE A 74 -12.89 11.18 -9.01
CA PHE A 74 -11.86 10.18 -8.90
C PHE A 74 -12.08 9.08 -9.95
N ASP A 75 -11.06 8.81 -10.73
CA ASP A 75 -11.04 7.79 -11.77
C ASP A 75 -9.59 7.33 -11.93
N PHE A 76 -9.36 6.03 -11.78
CA PHE A 76 -8.04 5.46 -11.66
C PHE A 76 -7.63 4.73 -12.95
N ASN A 77 -6.34 4.49 -13.12
CA ASN A 77 -5.85 3.71 -14.25
C ASN A 77 -6.04 2.20 -13.99
N GLU A 78 -7.00 1.58 -14.69
CA GLU A 78 -7.27 0.14 -14.56
C GLU A 78 -6.09 -0.75 -15.01
N GLU A 79 -5.19 -0.26 -15.86
CA GLU A 79 -3.99 -1.02 -16.25
C GLU A 79 -3.10 -1.33 -15.03
N ALA A 80 -3.17 -0.51 -13.97
CA ALA A 80 -2.43 -0.73 -12.74
C ALA A 80 -2.89 -1.99 -11.99
N LEU A 81 -4.10 -2.50 -12.25
CA LEU A 81 -4.61 -3.72 -11.61
C LEU A 81 -3.70 -4.92 -11.85
N LEU A 82 -3.13 -5.04 -13.06
CA LEU A 82 -2.21 -6.15 -13.38
C LEU A 82 -0.94 -6.08 -12.53
N SER A 83 -0.39 -4.88 -12.34
CA SER A 83 0.77 -4.67 -11.45
C SER A 83 0.44 -5.01 -10.00
N GLY A 84 -0.75 -4.62 -9.53
CA GLY A 84 -1.23 -4.97 -8.19
C GLY A 84 -1.36 -6.48 -7.99
N ILE A 85 -2.05 -7.17 -8.91
CA ILE A 85 -2.27 -8.62 -8.87
C ILE A 85 -0.93 -9.36 -8.86
N GLU A 86 -0.04 -9.04 -9.80
CA GLU A 86 1.28 -9.69 -9.89
C GLU A 86 2.09 -9.50 -8.60
N THR A 87 2.07 -8.28 -8.03
CA THR A 87 2.74 -7.98 -6.77
C THR A 87 2.18 -8.81 -5.62
N PHE A 88 0.85 -8.86 -5.45
CA PHE A 88 0.21 -9.67 -4.41
C PHE A 88 0.47 -11.17 -4.58
N CYS A 89 0.40 -11.70 -5.80
CA CYS A 89 0.70 -13.11 -6.08
C CYS A 89 2.14 -13.46 -5.69
N ARG A 90 3.11 -12.59 -6.00
CA ARG A 90 4.52 -12.78 -5.60
C ARG A 90 4.71 -12.71 -4.09
N ILE A 91 4.04 -11.77 -3.41
CA ILE A 91 4.11 -11.65 -1.94
C ILE A 91 3.58 -12.92 -1.29
N ALA A 92 2.39 -13.37 -1.69
CA ALA A 92 1.79 -14.59 -1.15
C ALA A 92 2.69 -15.81 -1.38
N TRP A 93 3.26 -15.94 -2.59
CA TRP A 93 4.18 -17.02 -2.93
C TRP A 93 5.47 -16.98 -2.11
N GLU A 94 6.08 -15.81 -1.91
CA GLU A 94 7.32 -15.68 -1.13
C GLU A 94 7.10 -15.95 0.36
N LEU A 95 5.96 -15.51 0.93
CA LEU A 95 5.68 -15.65 2.36
C LEU A 95 5.13 -17.03 2.78
N LEU A 96 4.52 -17.78 1.85
CA LEU A 96 3.92 -19.09 2.13
C LEU A 96 4.79 -20.28 1.71
N LYS A 97 5.95 -20.00 1.12
CA LYS A 97 6.92 -21.01 0.69
C LYS A 97 7.66 -21.66 1.84
#